data_AF-A0A2W5FJ29-F1
#
_entry.id   AF-A0A2W5FJ29-F1
#
_cell.length_a   1.000
_cell.length_b   1.000
_cell.length_c   1.000
_cell.angle_alpha   90.00
_cell.angle_beta   90.00
_cell.angle_gamma   90.00
#
_symmetry.space_group_name_H-M   'P 1'
#
loop_
_entity.id
_entity.type
_entity.pdbx_description
1 polymer ?
#
loop_
_entity_poly.entity_id
_entity_poly.type
_entity_poly.pdbx_seq_one_letter_code
_entity_poly.pdbx_strand_id
1 'polypeptide(L)'
;MSLFMSISAIIDIGIVLIILVSAGISFFRGFVREVLTIFGVIGGAMAAYLFGGKIVPVVRGWFGEGDGQLFGLISYDIAAQICTYAGIFIAVFLILQLISYFLSASIRAIGLGPVDRTLGVVFGIARALLFLGIIYMVLDHLIPDKNKKEILGKSKTIVYIEAVSDWLDGFMPNNEDTETSSSVARDKLREIQAIGGNAAERAQEQVDELKKAADKLPAYSDEERKSLDQLIDTESDKDQVLPERSAPNE
;
A
#
# COMPACT_ATOMS: atom_id res chain seq x y z
N MET A 1 -20.15 -24.25 -29.03
CA MET A 1 -20.57 -23.10 -29.87
C MET A 1 -21.67 -22.25 -29.23
N SER A 2 -22.69 -22.82 -28.56
CA SER A 2 -23.73 -22.04 -27.87
C SER A 2 -23.23 -21.28 -26.64
N LEU A 3 -22.38 -21.89 -25.80
CA LEU A 3 -21.81 -21.23 -24.61
C LEU A 3 -21.06 -19.94 -24.94
N PHE A 4 -20.20 -19.95 -25.95
CA PHE A 4 -19.44 -18.76 -26.38
C PHE A 4 -20.33 -17.66 -26.95
N MET A 5 -21.41 -18.02 -27.66
CA MET A 5 -22.38 -17.04 -28.17
C MET A 5 -23.13 -16.36 -27.02
N SER A 6 -23.42 -17.11 -25.95
CA SER A 6 -23.98 -16.55 -24.71
C SER A 6 -22.98 -15.66 -23.98
N ILE A 7 -21.71 -16.04 -23.89
CA ILE A 7 -20.68 -15.25 -23.18
C ILE A 7 -20.47 -13.90 -23.85
N SER A 8 -20.28 -13.84 -25.17
CA SER A 8 -20.10 -12.57 -25.87
C SER A 8 -21.34 -11.66 -25.77
N ALA A 9 -22.54 -12.25 -25.78
CA ALA A 9 -23.78 -11.49 -25.56
C ALA A 9 -23.88 -10.93 -24.13
N ILE A 10 -23.43 -11.69 -23.11
CA ILE A 10 -23.36 -11.20 -21.73
C ILE A 10 -22.37 -10.04 -21.62
N ILE A 11 -21.22 -10.12 -22.30
CA ILE A 11 -20.24 -9.03 -22.35
C ILE A 11 -20.85 -7.78 -23.00
N ASP A 12 -21.50 -7.94 -24.17
CA ASP A 12 -22.17 -6.83 -24.85
C ASP A 12 -23.24 -6.17 -23.97
N ILE A 13 -24.07 -6.98 -23.31
CA ILE A 13 -25.11 -6.50 -22.38
C ILE A 13 -24.46 -5.80 -21.18
N GLY A 14 -23.39 -6.35 -20.62
CA GLY A 14 -22.67 -5.75 -19.50
C GLY A 14 -22.08 -4.38 -19.86
N ILE A 15 -21.43 -4.27 -21.02
CA ILE A 15 -20.86 -3.01 -21.51
C ILE A 15 -21.96 -1.97 -21.72
N VAL A 16 -23.04 -2.33 -22.41
CA VAL A 16 -24.18 -1.42 -22.63
C VAL A 16 -24.81 -1.01 -21.31
N LEU A 17 -24.96 -1.93 -20.36
CA LEU A 17 -25.51 -1.64 -19.04
C LEU A 17 -24.63 -0.65 -18.26
N ILE A 18 -23.31 -0.84 -18.27
CA ILE A 18 -22.36 0.07 -17.61
C ILE A 18 -22.46 1.48 -18.20
N ILE A 19 -22.49 1.58 -19.53
CA ILE A 19 -22.62 2.87 -20.23
C ILE A 19 -23.95 3.53 -19.87
N LEU A 20 -25.05 2.78 -19.87
CA LEU A 20 -26.39 3.29 -19.58
C LEU A 20 -26.50 3.76 -18.12
N VAL A 21 -26.00 2.97 -17.16
CA VAL A 21 -25.97 3.34 -15.74
C VAL A 21 -25.11 4.60 -15.53
N SER A 22 -23.93 4.67 -16.15
CA SER A 22 -23.08 5.86 -16.07
C SER A 22 -23.77 7.09 -16.63
N ALA A 23 -24.34 6.99 -17.83
CA ALA A 23 -25.12 8.05 -18.47
C ALA A 23 -26.29 8.52 -17.60
N GLY A 24 -27.04 7.58 -17.00
CA GLY A 24 -28.16 7.88 -16.12
C GLY A 24 -27.72 8.59 -14.84
N ILE A 25 -26.66 8.12 -14.18
CA ILE A 25 -26.10 8.78 -12.98
C ILE A 25 -25.64 10.20 -13.32
N SER A 26 -24.94 10.38 -14.45
CA SER A 26 -24.46 11.69 -14.88
C SER A 26 -25.60 12.61 -15.33
N PHE A 27 -26.71 12.10 -15.86
CA PHE A 27 -27.92 12.89 -16.13
C PHE A 27 -28.48 13.51 -14.84
N PHE A 28 -28.52 12.76 -13.74
CA PHE A 28 -29.03 13.28 -12.47
C PHE A 28 -28.04 14.24 -11.79
N ARG A 29 -26.74 13.99 -11.92
CA ARG A 29 -25.68 14.81 -11.31
C ARG A 29 -25.38 16.10 -12.08
N GLY A 30 -25.45 16.06 -13.41
CA GLY A 30 -25.07 17.16 -14.31
C GLY A 30 -23.59 17.15 -14.69
N PHE A 31 -23.29 17.72 -15.87
CA PHE A 31 -21.94 17.83 -16.44
C PHE A 31 -20.96 18.56 -15.54
N VAL A 32 -21.36 19.72 -15.00
CA VAL A 32 -20.45 20.54 -14.20
C VAL A 32 -20.02 19.81 -12.95
N ARG A 33 -20.94 19.08 -12.30
CA ARG A 33 -20.55 18.30 -11.13
C ARG A 33 -19.51 17.23 -11.48
N GLU A 34 -19.70 16.59 -12.62
CA GLU A 34 -18.85 15.52 -13.10
C GLU A 34 -17.44 16.00 -13.47
N VAL A 35 -17.34 17.11 -14.21
CA VAL A 35 -16.07 17.75 -14.56
C VAL A 35 -15.33 18.23 -13.32
N LEU A 36 -16.03 18.90 -12.39
CA LEU A 36 -15.41 19.35 -11.14
C LEU A 36 -14.98 18.18 -10.25
N THR A 37 -15.60 17.00 -10.37
CA THR A 37 -15.16 15.80 -9.66
C THR A 37 -13.79 15.36 -10.16
N ILE A 38 -13.54 15.41 -11.48
CA ILE A 38 -12.25 15.06 -12.07
C ILE A 38 -11.19 16.08 -11.69
N PHE A 39 -11.51 17.38 -11.78
CA PHE A 39 -10.62 18.43 -11.25
C PHE A 39 -10.38 18.25 -9.75
N GLY A 40 -11.37 17.79 -9.00
CA GLY A 40 -11.26 17.39 -7.59
C GLY A 40 -10.19 16.34 -7.37
N VAL A 41 -10.24 15.24 -8.14
CA VAL A 41 -9.27 14.15 -8.05
C VAL A 41 -7.88 14.61 -8.46
N ILE A 42 -7.74 15.28 -9.61
CA ILE A 42 -6.45 15.76 -10.10
C ILE A 42 -5.86 16.81 -9.16
N GLY A 43 -6.66 17.79 -8.73
CA GLY A 43 -6.25 18.85 -7.81
C GLY A 43 -5.89 18.30 -6.43
N GLY A 44 -6.65 17.34 -5.92
CA GLY A 44 -6.35 16.64 -4.67
C GLY A 44 -5.06 15.84 -4.76
N ALA A 45 -4.84 15.10 -5.85
CA ALA A 45 -3.62 14.33 -6.08
C ALA A 45 -2.39 15.26 -6.21
N MET A 46 -2.52 16.35 -6.95
CA MET A 46 -1.48 17.35 -7.10
C MET A 46 -1.16 18.02 -5.75
N ALA A 47 -2.17 18.37 -4.96
CA ALA A 47 -1.95 18.92 -3.63
C ALA A 47 -1.27 17.91 -2.69
N ALA A 48 -1.70 16.65 -2.71
CA ALA A 48 -1.06 15.59 -1.93
C ALA A 48 0.40 15.42 -2.33
N TYR A 49 0.72 15.42 -3.63
CA TYR A 49 2.09 15.33 -4.14
C TYR A 49 2.96 16.52 -3.69
N LEU A 50 2.46 17.75 -3.82
CA LEU A 50 3.22 18.97 -3.52
C LEU A 50 3.41 19.23 -2.02
N PHE A 51 2.40 18.91 -1.21
CA PHE A 51 2.39 19.24 0.22
C PHE A 51 2.65 18.03 1.13
N GLY A 52 2.45 16.81 0.64
CA GLY A 52 2.58 15.58 1.43
C GLY A 52 3.92 15.48 2.13
N GLY A 53 5.03 15.56 1.38
CA GLY A 53 6.37 15.47 1.95
C GLY A 53 6.68 16.49 3.06
N LYS A 54 6.05 17.67 3.04
CA LYS A 54 6.22 18.71 4.07
C LYS A 54 5.41 18.43 5.34
N ILE A 55 4.27 17.75 5.21
CA ILE A 55 3.32 17.51 6.31
C ILE A 55 3.57 16.16 6.99
N VAL A 56 4.16 15.19 6.28
CA VAL A 56 4.53 13.86 6.82
C VAL A 56 5.25 13.92 8.17
N PRO A 57 6.30 14.76 8.38
CA PRO A 57 6.98 14.79 9.68
C PRO A 57 6.07 15.25 10.83
N VAL A 58 5.11 16.13 10.57
CA VAL A 58 4.13 16.59 11.57
C VAL A 58 3.19 15.45 11.96
N VAL A 59 2.66 14.73 10.96
CA VAL A 59 1.74 13.60 11.19
C VAL A 59 2.47 12.42 11.83
N ARG A 60 3.75 12.20 11.50
CA ARG A 60 4.58 11.18 12.16
C ARG A 60 4.67 11.42 13.67
N GLY A 61 4.75 12.67 14.10
CA GLY A 61 4.70 13.03 15.52
C GLY A 61 3.45 12.54 16.25
N TRP A 62 2.33 12.30 15.55
CA TRP A 62 1.10 11.76 16.15
C TRP A 62 1.14 10.26 16.37
N PHE A 63 1.97 9.52 15.63
CA PHE A 63 2.16 8.08 15.79
C PHE A 63 3.20 7.73 16.87
N GLY A 64 3.93 8.73 17.38
CA GLY A 64 4.94 8.58 18.42
C GLY A 64 6.34 8.30 17.88
N GLU A 65 7.34 8.47 18.76
CA GLU A 65 8.75 8.21 18.48
C GLU A 65 9.06 6.74 18.81
N GLY A 66 8.89 5.85 17.84
CA GLY A 66 9.27 4.44 17.99
C GLY A 66 8.96 3.59 16.77
N ASP A 67 9.56 2.40 16.70
CA ASP A 67 9.36 1.40 15.65
C ASP A 67 8.07 0.60 15.86
N GLY A 68 7.01 1.30 16.25
CA GLY A 68 5.70 0.70 16.43
C GLY A 68 5.08 0.29 15.09
N GLN A 69 4.17 -0.67 15.18
CA GLN A 69 3.41 -1.14 14.02
C GLN A 69 1.92 -0.95 14.31
N LEU A 70 1.21 -0.34 13.37
CA LEU A 70 -0.25 -0.35 13.35
C LEU A 70 -0.70 -1.74 12.92
N PHE A 71 -1.62 -2.30 13.70
CA PHE A 71 -2.23 -3.61 13.45
C PHE A 71 -1.21 -4.75 13.27
N GLY A 72 0.04 -4.58 13.74
CA GLY A 72 1.13 -5.55 13.61
C GLY A 72 1.62 -5.80 12.18
N LEU A 73 1.19 -5.00 11.20
CA LEU A 73 1.51 -5.19 9.77
C LEU A 73 2.12 -3.94 9.12
N ILE A 74 1.80 -2.74 9.60
CA ILE A 74 2.17 -1.48 8.96
C ILE A 74 3.04 -0.65 9.90
N SER A 75 4.28 -0.37 9.52
CA SER A 75 5.17 0.53 10.27
C SER A 75 4.56 1.92 10.40
N TYR A 76 4.77 2.58 11.54
CA TYR A 76 4.29 3.95 11.78
C TYR A 76 4.76 4.96 10.72
N ASP A 77 5.94 4.76 10.14
CA ASP A 77 6.43 5.50 8.97
C ASP A 77 5.47 5.45 7.78
N ILE A 78 5.13 4.24 7.35
CA ILE A 78 4.26 4.00 6.19
C ILE A 78 2.85 4.50 6.50
N ALA A 79 2.37 4.26 7.72
CA ALA A 79 1.08 4.77 8.16
C ALA A 79 1.02 6.30 8.12
N ALA A 80 2.02 6.99 8.66
CA ALA A 80 2.09 8.45 8.66
C ALA A 80 2.11 9.00 7.23
N GLN A 81 2.84 8.36 6.31
CA GLN A 81 2.82 8.71 4.90
C GLN A 81 1.42 8.56 4.31
N ILE A 82 0.83 7.36 4.38
CA ILE A 82 -0.50 7.08 3.82
C ILE A 82 -1.53 8.06 4.39
N CYS A 83 -1.58 8.24 5.72
CA CYS A 83 -2.49 9.15 6.39
C CYS A 83 -2.30 10.60 5.93
N THR A 84 -1.07 11.04 5.73
CA THR A 84 -0.79 12.40 5.26
C THR A 84 -1.26 12.61 3.83
N TYR A 85 -0.81 11.77 2.90
CA TYR A 85 -1.15 11.92 1.48
C TYR A 85 -2.65 11.74 1.26
N ALA A 86 -3.27 10.72 1.86
CA ALA A 86 -4.70 10.50 1.79
C ALA A 86 -5.48 11.64 2.48
N GLY A 87 -5.02 12.12 3.64
CA GLY A 87 -5.65 13.22 4.36
C GLY A 87 -5.70 14.51 3.55
N ILE A 88 -4.58 14.89 2.92
CA ILE A 88 -4.51 16.07 2.04
C ILE A 88 -5.42 15.88 0.82
N PHE A 89 -5.33 14.71 0.16
CA PHE A 89 -6.17 14.40 -0.99
C PHE A 89 -7.65 14.54 -0.64
N ILE A 90 -8.10 13.91 0.45
CA ILE A 90 -9.49 13.94 0.90
C ILE A 90 -9.90 15.36 1.26
N ALA A 91 -9.09 16.10 2.01
CA ALA A 91 -9.40 17.47 2.40
C ALA A 91 -9.64 18.38 1.18
N VAL A 92 -8.72 18.35 0.22
CA VAL A 92 -8.82 19.16 -1.00
C VAL A 92 -9.98 18.69 -1.89
N PHE A 93 -10.13 17.38 -2.06
CA PHE A 93 -11.23 16.78 -2.81
C PHE A 93 -12.59 17.18 -2.23
N LEU A 94 -12.76 17.14 -0.91
CA LEU A 94 -13.99 17.53 -0.23
C LEU A 94 -14.32 19.02 -0.43
N ILE A 95 -13.32 19.90 -0.35
CA ILE A 95 -13.50 21.33 -0.61
C ILE A 95 -13.98 21.56 -2.05
N LEU A 96 -13.32 20.94 -3.03
CA LEU A 96 -13.72 21.02 -4.44
C LEU A 96 -15.11 20.43 -4.66
N GLN A 97 -15.45 19.35 -3.96
CA GLN A 97 -16.78 18.73 -4.04
C GLN A 97 -17.87 19.64 -3.49
N LEU A 98 -17.58 20.39 -2.43
CA LEU A 98 -18.49 21.38 -1.87
C LEU A 98 -18.69 22.55 -2.84
N ILE A 99 -17.61 23.08 -3.42
CA ILE A 99 -17.67 24.13 -4.45
C ILE A 99 -18.53 23.67 -5.65
N SER A 100 -18.33 22.44 -6.08
CA SER A 100 -19.10 21.80 -7.17
C SER A 100 -20.60 21.77 -6.88
N TYR A 101 -21.01 21.52 -5.63
CA TYR A 101 -22.41 21.56 -5.23
C TYR A 101 -23.01 22.96 -5.44
N PHE A 102 -22.33 24.01 -4.97
CA PHE A 102 -22.77 25.39 -5.13
C PHE A 102 -22.82 25.81 -6.61
N LEU A 103 -21.79 25.50 -7.39
CA LEU A 103 -21.73 25.86 -8.80
C LEU A 103 -22.85 25.18 -9.62
N SER A 104 -23.13 23.90 -9.32
CA SER A 104 -24.25 23.18 -9.92
C SER A 104 -25.61 23.80 -9.55
N ALA A 105 -25.75 24.35 -8.33
CA ALA A 105 -26.95 25.09 -7.94
C ALA A 105 -27.09 26.41 -8.70
N SER A 106 -25.99 27.16 -8.89
CA SER A 106 -25.98 28.39 -9.69
C SER A 106 -26.39 28.17 -11.14
N ILE A 107 -25.93 27.08 -11.77
CA ILE A 107 -26.31 26.72 -13.15
C ILE A 107 -27.79 26.43 -13.28
N ARG A 108 -28.39 25.78 -12.27
CA ARG A 108 -29.83 25.59 -12.21
C ARG A 108 -30.58 26.91 -12.03
N ALA A 109 -30.06 27.84 -11.23
CA ALA A 109 -30.67 29.14 -11.00
C ALA A 109 -30.76 30.01 -12.27
N ILE A 110 -29.77 29.92 -13.17
CA ILE A 110 -29.76 30.62 -14.46
C ILE A 110 -30.52 29.89 -15.58
N GLY A 111 -31.25 28.81 -15.26
CA GLY A 111 -32.07 28.07 -16.22
C GLY A 111 -31.31 27.10 -17.14
N LEU A 112 -29.99 26.95 -16.98
CA LEU A 112 -29.16 26.05 -17.79
C LEU A 112 -29.16 24.60 -17.29
N GLY A 113 -30.01 24.28 -16.30
CA GLY A 113 -30.13 22.92 -15.75
C GLY A 113 -30.33 21.81 -16.79
N PRO A 114 -31.26 21.95 -17.77
CA PRO A 114 -31.45 20.92 -18.80
C PRO A 114 -30.20 20.69 -19.66
N VAL A 115 -29.49 21.77 -20.03
CA VAL A 115 -28.25 21.70 -20.82
C VAL A 115 -27.13 21.01 -20.03
N ASP A 116 -26.98 21.35 -18.75
CA ASP A 116 -26.02 20.70 -17.85
C ASP A 116 -26.28 19.18 -17.73
N ARG A 117 -27.55 18.76 -17.72
CA ARG A 117 -27.92 17.34 -17.67
C ARG A 117 -27.66 16.59 -18.97
N THR A 118 -27.96 17.19 -20.13
CA THR A 118 -27.70 16.55 -21.43
C THR A 118 -26.21 16.44 -21.72
N LEU A 119 -25.42 17.47 -21.42
CA LEU A 119 -23.96 17.38 -21.43
C LEU A 119 -23.45 16.34 -20.43
N GLY A 120 -24.12 16.20 -19.28
CA GLY A 120 -23.81 15.20 -18.27
C GLY A 120 -23.93 13.78 -18.84
N VAL A 121 -24.96 13.50 -19.64
CA VAL A 121 -25.11 12.20 -20.31
C VAL A 121 -23.94 11.92 -21.25
N VAL A 122 -23.59 12.88 -22.12
CA VAL A 122 -22.48 12.73 -23.07
C VAL A 122 -21.18 12.45 -22.32
N PHE A 123 -20.95 13.21 -21.24
CA PHE A 123 -19.77 13.02 -20.40
C PHE A 123 -19.78 11.66 -19.67
N GLY A 124 -20.93 11.23 -19.15
CA GLY A 124 -21.08 9.94 -18.48
C GLY A 124 -20.81 8.75 -19.41
N ILE A 125 -21.21 8.86 -20.68
CA ILE A 125 -20.88 7.88 -21.73
C ILE A 125 -19.37 7.89 -21.98
N ALA A 126 -18.78 9.07 -22.23
CA ALA A 126 -17.34 9.19 -22.47
C ALA A 126 -16.51 8.63 -21.30
N ARG A 127 -16.92 8.94 -20.06
CA ARG A 127 -16.31 8.39 -18.84
C ARG A 127 -16.42 6.87 -18.80
N ALA A 128 -17.59 6.30 -19.06
CA ALA A 128 -17.77 4.85 -19.04
C ALA A 128 -16.89 4.16 -20.09
N LEU A 129 -16.81 4.72 -21.29
CA LEU A 129 -15.93 4.23 -22.35
C LEU A 129 -14.46 4.29 -21.95
N LEU A 130 -14.01 5.39 -21.34
CA LEU A 130 -12.64 5.51 -20.81
C LEU A 130 -12.36 4.46 -19.74
N PHE A 131 -13.25 4.30 -18.76
CA PHE A 131 -13.09 3.28 -17.72
C PHE A 131 -13.04 1.86 -18.29
N LEU A 132 -13.91 1.54 -19.26
CA LEU A 132 -13.93 0.24 -19.94
C LEU A 132 -12.67 0.02 -20.77
N GLY A 133 -12.15 1.05 -21.44
CA GLY A 133 -10.89 0.99 -22.19
C GLY A 133 -9.71 0.66 -21.28
N ILE A 134 -9.58 1.34 -20.13
CA ILE A 134 -8.54 1.04 -19.13
C ILE A 134 -8.65 -0.41 -18.64
N ILE A 135 -9.88 -0.88 -18.36
CA ILE A 135 -10.10 -2.27 -17.95
C ILE A 135 -9.69 -3.25 -19.06
N TYR A 136 -10.07 -2.96 -20.30
CA TYR A 136 -9.70 -3.78 -21.46
C TYR A 136 -8.18 -3.87 -21.62
N MET A 137 -7.47 -2.75 -21.49
CA MET A 137 -6.02 -2.71 -21.58
C MET A 137 -5.33 -3.58 -20.51
N VAL A 138 -5.85 -3.58 -19.27
CA VAL A 138 -5.36 -4.50 -18.22
C VAL A 138 -5.68 -5.96 -18.56
N LEU A 139 -6.87 -6.24 -19.10
CA LEU A 139 -7.25 -7.59 -19.52
C LEU A 139 -6.43 -8.08 -20.71
N ASP A 140 -6.08 -7.19 -21.64
CA ASP A 140 -5.20 -7.47 -22.77
C ASP A 140 -3.82 -7.94 -22.29
N HIS A 141 -3.28 -7.26 -21.28
CA HIS A 141 -2.00 -7.66 -20.68
C HIS A 141 -2.06 -8.97 -19.88
N LEU A 142 -3.22 -9.33 -19.31
CA LEU A 142 -3.39 -10.53 -18.48
C LEU A 142 -3.75 -11.79 -19.28
N ILE A 143 -4.44 -11.67 -20.42
CA ILE A 143 -5.03 -12.80 -21.14
C ILE A 143 -4.21 -13.11 -22.41
N PRO A 144 -3.71 -14.34 -22.57
CA PRO A 144 -3.03 -14.75 -23.80
C PRO A 144 -3.91 -14.64 -25.05
N ASP A 145 -3.35 -14.16 -26.17
CA ASP A 145 -4.04 -13.87 -27.44
C ASP A 145 -4.99 -14.98 -27.94
N LYS A 146 -4.59 -16.24 -27.72
CA LYS A 146 -5.32 -17.43 -28.15
C LYS A 146 -6.70 -17.52 -27.51
N ASN A 147 -6.79 -17.21 -26.21
CA ASN A 147 -8.02 -17.22 -25.44
C ASN A 147 -8.82 -15.93 -25.66
N LYS A 148 -8.13 -14.82 -25.91
CA LYS A 148 -8.76 -13.52 -26.21
C LYS A 148 -9.67 -13.60 -27.42
N LYS A 149 -9.19 -14.16 -28.53
CA LYS A 149 -9.98 -14.29 -29.78
C LYS A 149 -11.18 -15.21 -29.62
N GLU A 150 -11.09 -16.21 -28.75
CA GLU A 150 -12.17 -17.15 -28.46
C GLU A 150 -13.28 -16.52 -27.59
N ILE A 151 -12.91 -15.67 -26.63
CA ILE A 151 -13.84 -15.05 -25.67
C ILE A 151 -14.44 -13.74 -26.22
N LEU A 152 -13.59 -12.88 -26.81
CA LEU A 152 -13.95 -11.51 -27.21
C LEU A 152 -14.22 -11.37 -28.71
N GLY A 153 -13.69 -12.27 -29.54
CA GLY A 153 -13.72 -12.13 -31.00
C GLY A 153 -15.11 -12.15 -31.65
N LYS A 154 -16.18 -12.42 -30.89
CA LYS A 154 -17.58 -12.37 -31.36
C LYS A 154 -18.38 -11.20 -30.78
N SER A 155 -17.84 -10.47 -29.80
CA SER A 155 -18.52 -9.30 -29.21
C SER A 155 -18.53 -8.16 -30.22
N LYS A 156 -19.69 -7.48 -30.37
CA LYS A 156 -19.80 -6.33 -31.27
C LYS A 156 -19.36 -5.04 -30.59
N THR A 157 -19.55 -4.96 -29.27
CA THR A 157 -19.23 -3.74 -28.52
C THR A 157 -17.75 -3.61 -28.22
N ILE A 158 -17.00 -4.72 -28.20
CA ILE A 158 -15.57 -4.73 -27.88
C ILE A 158 -14.73 -3.87 -28.84
N VAL A 159 -15.11 -3.79 -30.13
CA VAL A 159 -14.39 -2.99 -31.13
C VAL A 159 -14.33 -1.50 -30.75
N TYR A 160 -15.39 -0.98 -30.11
CA TYR A 160 -15.40 0.40 -29.64
C TYR A 160 -14.53 0.59 -28.39
N ILE A 161 -14.45 -0.43 -27.53
CA ILE A 161 -13.62 -0.39 -26.33
C ILE A 161 -12.14 -0.51 -26.70
N GLU A 162 -11.81 -1.35 -27.67
CA GLU A 162 -10.48 -1.48 -28.24
C GLU A 162 -10.00 -0.16 -28.84
N ALA A 163 -10.83 0.51 -29.66
CA ALA A 163 -10.48 1.82 -30.20
C ALA A 163 -10.20 2.88 -29.11
N VAL A 164 -10.89 2.82 -27.98
CA VAL A 164 -10.63 3.70 -26.82
C VAL A 164 -9.35 3.31 -26.11
N SER A 165 -9.05 2.02 -26.00
CA SER A 165 -7.79 1.51 -25.46
C SER A 165 -6.59 1.94 -26.32
N ASP A 166 -6.69 1.78 -27.64
CA ASP A 166 -5.64 2.19 -28.58
C ASP A 166 -5.38 3.71 -28.49
N TRP A 167 -6.44 4.50 -28.28
CA TRP A 167 -6.30 5.93 -28.04
C TRP A 167 -5.63 6.24 -26.69
N LEU A 168 -5.90 5.44 -25.65
CA LEU A 168 -5.27 5.55 -24.34
C LEU A 168 -3.79 5.16 -24.36
N ASP A 169 -3.40 4.17 -25.17
CA ASP A 169 -2.01 3.74 -25.32
C ASP A 169 -1.11 4.86 -25.84
N GLY A 170 -1.66 5.83 -26.59
CA GLY A 170 -0.93 7.04 -26.99
C GLY A 170 -0.49 7.94 -25.83
N PHE A 171 -1.07 7.77 -24.63
CA PHE A 171 -0.69 8.49 -23.41
C PHE A 171 0.18 7.66 -22.47
N MET A 172 0.37 6.37 -22.75
CA MET A 172 1.32 5.54 -22.03
C MET A 172 2.74 5.98 -22.39
N PRO A 173 3.63 6.17 -21.41
CA PRO A 173 5.07 6.26 -21.68
C PRO A 173 5.48 4.97 -22.38
N ASN A 174 6.16 5.09 -23.53
CA ASN A 174 6.70 3.93 -24.20
C ASN A 174 7.64 3.20 -23.21
N ASN A 175 7.51 1.89 -23.20
CA ASN A 175 8.21 0.85 -22.44
C ASN A 175 9.73 0.98 -22.20
N GLU A 176 10.42 2.01 -22.70
CA GLU A 176 11.80 2.34 -22.34
C GLU A 176 11.92 2.95 -20.92
N ASP A 177 10.88 3.67 -20.46
CA ASP A 177 10.89 4.35 -19.15
C ASP A 177 10.55 3.41 -17.97
N THR A 178 9.88 2.29 -18.26
CA THR A 178 9.44 1.29 -17.28
C THR A 178 10.61 0.43 -16.80
N GLU A 179 11.60 0.15 -17.65
CA GLU A 179 12.84 -0.51 -17.23
C GLU A 179 13.57 0.33 -16.18
N THR A 180 13.59 1.66 -16.36
CA THR A 180 14.20 2.61 -15.41
C THR A 180 13.46 2.63 -14.07
N SER A 181 12.12 2.60 -14.05
CA SER A 181 11.37 2.58 -12.79
C SER A 181 11.49 1.23 -12.06
N SER A 182 11.56 0.12 -12.81
CA SER A 182 11.74 -1.22 -12.23
C SER A 182 13.18 -1.46 -11.74
N SER A 183 14.20 -0.90 -12.40
CA SER A 183 15.59 -0.92 -11.94
C SER A 183 15.79 -0.02 -10.73
N VAL A 184 15.20 1.17 -10.71
CA VAL A 184 15.22 2.08 -9.54
C VAL A 184 14.50 1.46 -8.33
N ALA A 185 13.35 0.81 -8.53
CA ALA A 185 12.67 0.09 -7.46
C ALA A 185 13.49 -1.10 -6.94
N ARG A 186 14.15 -1.86 -7.83
CA ARG A 186 15.06 -2.96 -7.45
C ARG A 186 16.32 -2.46 -6.74
N ASP A 187 16.88 -1.33 -7.17
CA ASP A 187 18.06 -0.72 -6.55
C ASP A 187 17.73 -0.18 -5.16
N LYS A 188 16.56 0.45 -4.99
CA LYS A 188 16.04 0.87 -3.67
C LYS A 188 15.80 -0.32 -2.74
N LEU A 189 15.27 -1.44 -3.26
CA LEU A 189 15.07 -2.66 -2.47
C LEU A 189 16.42 -3.30 -2.07
N ARG A 190 17.41 -3.31 -2.97
CA ARG A 190 18.77 -3.77 -2.67
C ARG A 190 19.48 -2.90 -1.64
N GLU A 191 19.30 -1.58 -1.71
CA GLU A 191 19.83 -0.62 -0.74
C GLU A 191 19.27 -0.89 0.66
N ILE A 192 17.95 -1.07 0.79
CA ILE A 192 17.29 -1.42 2.06
C ILE A 192 17.77 -2.78 2.59
N GLN A 193 17.96 -3.75 1.70
CA GLN A 193 18.39 -5.09 2.08
C GLN A 193 19.88 -5.17 2.44
N ALA A 194 20.73 -4.35 1.81
CA ALA A 194 22.15 -4.22 2.15
C ALA A 194 22.36 -3.51 3.50
N ILE A 195 21.50 -2.54 3.84
CA ILE A 195 21.51 -1.93 5.18
C ILE A 195 21.11 -2.96 6.25
N GLY A 196 20.11 -3.82 5.96
CA GLY A 196 19.73 -4.93 6.84
C GLY A 196 20.79 -6.03 6.94
N GLY A 197 21.45 -6.37 5.83
CA GLY A 197 22.52 -7.38 5.77
C GLY A 197 23.77 -6.94 6.52
N ASN A 198 24.21 -5.70 6.34
CA ASN A 198 25.37 -5.15 7.04
C ASN A 198 25.12 -5.00 8.55
N ALA A 199 23.86 -4.82 8.98
CA ALA A 199 23.52 -4.82 10.40
C ALA A 199 23.61 -6.22 11.03
N ALA A 200 23.20 -7.27 10.30
CA ALA A 200 23.36 -8.66 10.73
C ALA A 200 24.83 -9.09 10.75
N GLU A 201 25.61 -8.67 9.76
CA GLU A 201 27.05 -8.97 9.67
C GLU A 201 27.85 -8.26 10.79
N ARG A 202 27.53 -6.99 11.09
CA ARG A 202 28.09 -6.25 12.24
C ARG A 202 27.69 -6.84 13.59
N ALA A 203 26.46 -7.35 13.71
CA ALA A 203 26.01 -8.02 14.91
C ALA A 203 26.75 -9.35 15.11
N GLN A 204 27.00 -10.10 14.03
CA GLN A 204 27.74 -11.35 14.06
C GLN A 204 29.24 -11.12 14.37
N GLU A 205 29.85 -10.08 13.79
CA GLU A 205 31.23 -9.68 14.12
C GLU A 205 31.38 -9.30 15.60
N GLN A 206 30.44 -8.55 16.17
CA GLN A 206 30.44 -8.23 17.61
C GLN A 206 30.26 -9.47 18.48
N VAL A 207 29.41 -10.42 18.07
CA VAL A 207 29.25 -11.71 18.77
C VAL A 207 30.52 -12.55 18.71
N ASP A 208 31.23 -12.55 17.59
CA ASP A 208 32.49 -13.29 17.42
C ASP A 208 33.66 -12.62 18.15
N GLU A 209 33.69 -11.28 18.24
CA GLU A 209 34.62 -10.55 19.11
C GLU A 209 34.35 -10.83 20.59
N LEU A 210 33.08 -10.83 21.02
CA LEU A 210 32.69 -11.19 22.38
C LEU A 210 33.05 -12.63 22.73
N LYS A 211 32.87 -13.58 21.80
CA LYS A 211 33.31 -14.97 21.99
C LYS A 211 34.83 -15.09 22.09
N LYS A 212 35.59 -14.40 21.22
CA LYS A 212 37.05 -14.37 21.29
C LYS A 212 37.57 -13.70 22.56
N ALA A 213 36.86 -12.71 23.09
CA ALA A 213 37.18 -12.08 24.36
C ALA A 213 36.86 -13.01 25.54
N ALA A 214 35.74 -13.74 25.48
CA ALA A 214 35.36 -14.75 26.47
C ALA A 214 36.36 -15.92 26.51
N ASP A 215 36.87 -16.36 25.36
CA ASP A 215 37.86 -17.44 25.25
C ASP A 215 39.25 -17.04 25.80
N LYS A 216 39.49 -15.74 25.98
CA LYS A 216 40.71 -15.17 26.58
C LYS A 216 40.60 -14.96 28.10
N LEU A 217 39.44 -15.22 28.70
CA LEU A 217 39.32 -15.19 30.15
C LEU A 217 40.12 -16.38 30.72
N PRO A 218 41.09 -16.14 31.61
CA PRO A 218 41.83 -17.25 32.22
C PRO A 218 40.83 -18.13 32.99
N ALA A 219 40.88 -19.43 32.72
CA ALA A 219 40.22 -20.40 33.58
C ALA A 219 40.75 -20.19 35.02
N TYR A 220 39.84 -20.20 36.01
CA TYR A 220 40.14 -19.94 37.43
C TYR A 220 41.52 -20.46 37.84
N SER A 221 42.34 -19.57 38.41
CA SER A 221 43.71 -19.88 38.80
C SER A 221 43.75 -20.95 39.88
N ASP A 222 44.86 -21.68 39.98
CA ASP A 222 45.01 -22.76 40.96
C ASP A 222 44.93 -22.26 42.42
N GLU A 223 45.23 -20.98 42.67
CA GLU A 223 45.04 -20.36 44.00
C GLU A 223 43.57 -20.08 44.29
N GLU A 224 42.81 -19.59 43.30
CA GLU A 224 41.37 -19.38 43.44
C GLU A 224 40.63 -20.70 43.64
N ARG A 225 41.07 -21.77 42.95
CA ARG A 225 40.54 -23.14 43.18
C ARG A 225 40.80 -23.63 44.59
N LYS A 226 42.02 -23.44 45.11
CA LYS A 226 42.35 -23.79 46.50
C LYS A 226 41.55 -22.98 47.52
N SER A 227 41.28 -21.71 47.24
CA SER A 227 40.45 -20.88 48.12
C SER A 227 38.98 -21.35 48.16
N LEU A 228 38.47 -21.84 47.03
CA LEU A 228 37.15 -22.47 46.92
C LEU A 228 37.13 -23.81 47.68
N ASP A 229 38.15 -24.65 47.50
CA ASP A 229 38.26 -25.93 48.21
C ASP A 229 38.35 -25.71 49.73
N GLN A 230 39.11 -24.70 50.18
CA GLN A 230 39.18 -24.34 51.61
C GLN A 230 37.84 -23.87 52.17
N LEU A 231 37.04 -23.13 51.40
CA LEU A 231 35.71 -22.70 51.82
C LEU A 231 34.71 -23.87 51.88
N ILE A 232 34.83 -24.83 50.96
CA ILE A 232 34.02 -26.06 50.95
C ILE A 232 34.39 -26.95 52.14
N ASP A 233 35.68 -27.10 52.44
CA ASP A 233 36.16 -27.90 53.57
C ASP A 233 35.81 -27.26 54.92
N THR A 234 35.87 -25.93 55.02
CA THR A 234 35.51 -25.19 56.24
C THR A 234 34.01 -25.26 56.55
N GLU A 235 33.15 -25.31 55.52
CA GLU A 235 31.72 -25.57 55.71
C GLU A 235 31.45 -27.06 55.99
N SER A 236 32.20 -27.99 55.39
CA SER A 236 32.06 -29.43 55.66
C SER A 236 32.50 -29.84 57.08
N ASP A 237 33.42 -29.11 57.72
CA ASP A 237 33.88 -29.37 59.09
C ASP A 237 32.88 -28.84 60.15
N LYS A 238 32.10 -27.81 59.81
CA LYS A 238 31.03 -27.27 60.67
C LYS A 238 29.84 -28.24 60.84
N ASP A 239 29.62 -29.13 59.89
CA ASP A 239 28.53 -30.12 59.94
C ASP A 239 28.89 -31.38 60.76
N GLN A 240 30.14 -31.56 61.20
CA GLN A 240 30.57 -32.73 62.00
C GLN A 240 30.64 -32.48 63.52
N VAL A 241 30.41 -31.25 64.00
CA VAL A 241 30.36 -30.91 65.43
C VAL A 241 28.95 -30.54 65.87
N LEU A 242 28.00 -31.46 65.70
CA LEU A 242 26.75 -31.45 66.45
C LEU A 242 26.86 -32.49 67.60
N PRO A 243 26.83 -32.07 68.87
CA PRO A 243 26.89 -33.00 69.99
C PRO A 243 25.66 -33.91 70.01
N GLU A 244 25.91 -35.20 70.17
CA GLU A 244 24.94 -36.27 70.40
C GLU A 244 23.97 -35.84 71.52
N ARG A 245 22.75 -35.46 71.15
CA ARG A 245 21.72 -35.04 72.09
C ARG A 245 21.20 -36.26 72.85
N SER A 246 21.86 -36.60 73.94
CA SER A 246 21.36 -37.54 74.95
C SER A 246 19.95 -37.13 75.40
N ALA A 247 18.98 -38.00 75.16
CA ALA A 247 17.63 -37.85 75.68
C ALA A 247 17.63 -37.92 77.22
N PRO A 248 16.92 -37.05 77.94
CA PRO A 248 16.69 -37.24 79.37
C PRO A 248 15.57 -38.26 79.60
N ASN A 249 15.85 -39.20 80.49
CA ASN A 249 14.84 -39.96 81.24
C ASN A 249 14.19 -39.06 82.31
N GLU A 250 12.97 -39.47 82.70
CA GLU A 250 12.02 -38.88 83.66
C GLU A 250 10.98 -37.90 83.10
#